data_AF-A0A0B8QLV8-F1
#
_entry.id   AF-A0A0B8QLV8-F1
#
_cell.length_a   1.000
_cell.length_b   1.000
_cell.length_c   1.000
_cell.angle_alpha   90.00
_cell.angle_beta   90.00
_cell.angle_gamma   90.00
#
_symmetry.space_group_name_H-M   'P 1'
#
loop_
_entity.id
_entity.type
_entity.pdbx_description
1 polymer ?
#
loop_
_entity_poly.entity_id
_entity_poly.type
_entity_poly.pdbx_seq_one_letter_code
_entity_poly.pdbx_strand_id
1 'polypeptide(L)'
;MCELPAPPPGEPATIMQLQGEGMWSPYTDPRNGKFESDEVFEVTGVVTHVQTSSLGGDLTTGFFIQDQHGDGNPKTSDGIFVKGSPAGLSIGDEVVVTGTVLEHYYWTQINSVNIERTGVTGIDIAPTTIEPMDSDETFEHTLERYEGMLVRVNDKTDMHVTRTFGFDYSSYRNNMVLSHNSVNYHPNQFNVPLTDAAVAQDKSNAERRLFVESPFKAADGVVPWYPEFAQDNGTGTTNDYIRVGATLGEQGLTGVLGYSYSEYHSMLTMRRITKPSLPMKDQQHLS
;
A
#
# COMPACT_ATOMS: atom_id res chain seq x y z
N MET A 1 -43.03 1.44 -13.08
CA MET A 1 -41.67 1.50 -12.51
C MET A 1 -40.74 1.79 -13.66
N CYS A 2 -39.95 2.87 -13.61
CA CYS A 2 -38.88 3.07 -14.58
C CYS A 2 -37.76 2.08 -14.23
N GLU A 3 -37.50 1.13 -15.12
CA GLU A 3 -36.32 0.29 -15.06
C GLU A 3 -35.11 1.19 -15.35
N LEU A 4 -34.10 1.15 -14.47
CA LEU A 4 -32.86 1.88 -14.73
C LEU A 4 -32.20 1.28 -15.98
N PRO A 5 -31.63 2.11 -16.87
CA PRO A 5 -30.92 1.59 -18.03
C PRO A 5 -29.81 0.64 -17.59
N ALA A 6 -29.66 -0.48 -18.29
CA ALA A 6 -28.56 -1.42 -18.04
C ALA A 6 -27.22 -0.66 -18.16
N PRO A 7 -26.25 -0.91 -17.26
CA PRO A 7 -24.94 -0.28 -17.35
C PRO A 7 -24.29 -0.59 -18.72
N PRO A 8 -23.47 0.32 -19.24
CA PRO A 8 -22.76 0.07 -20.50
C PRO A 8 -21.93 -1.21 -20.37
N PRO A 9 -21.96 -2.11 -21.38
CA PRO A 9 -21.17 -3.33 -21.33
C PRO A 9 -19.68 -2.97 -21.35
N GLY A 10 -18.95 -3.46 -20.34
CA GLY A 10 -17.50 -3.32 -20.27
C GLY A 10 -16.79 -4.39 -21.08
N GLU A 11 -15.60 -4.09 -21.58
CA GLU A 11 -14.70 -5.06 -22.20
C GLU A 11 -14.07 -5.94 -21.11
N PRO A 12 -14.12 -7.29 -21.22
CA PRO A 12 -13.50 -8.15 -20.21
C PRO A 12 -11.98 -7.92 -20.12
N ALA A 13 -11.48 -7.70 -18.91
CA ALA A 13 -10.05 -7.56 -18.62
C ALA A 13 -9.69 -8.18 -17.27
N THR A 14 -8.42 -8.56 -17.10
CA THR A 14 -7.87 -8.97 -15.80
C THR A 14 -7.30 -7.76 -15.04
N ILE A 15 -7.19 -7.87 -13.71
CA ILE A 15 -6.54 -6.84 -12.89
C ILE A 15 -5.12 -6.57 -13.38
N MET A 16 -4.36 -7.62 -13.68
CA MET A 16 -2.98 -7.57 -14.16
C MET A 16 -2.85 -6.83 -15.49
N GLN A 17 -3.83 -6.96 -16.40
CA GLN A 17 -3.85 -6.19 -17.66
C GLN A 17 -4.07 -4.70 -17.42
N LEU A 18 -4.91 -4.35 -16.44
CA LEU A 18 -5.20 -2.95 -16.11
C LEU A 18 -4.04 -2.28 -15.37
N GLN A 19 -3.34 -3.01 -14.50
CA GLN A 19 -2.13 -2.55 -13.83
C GLN A 19 -0.95 -2.45 -14.81
N GLY A 20 -0.67 -3.53 -15.55
CA GLY A 20 0.49 -3.62 -16.44
C GLY A 20 1.82 -3.78 -15.70
N GLU A 21 2.92 -3.73 -16.45
CA GLU A 21 4.30 -3.83 -15.93
C GLU A 21 4.99 -2.45 -15.74
N GLY A 22 4.25 -1.37 -16.04
CA GLY A 22 4.77 0.00 -15.99
C GLY A 22 4.52 0.68 -14.64
N MET A 23 4.82 1.99 -14.59
CA MET A 23 4.53 2.88 -13.45
C MET A 23 3.11 3.46 -13.47
N TRP A 24 2.29 3.02 -14.42
CA TRP A 24 0.88 3.38 -14.60
C TRP A 24 0.25 2.38 -15.56
N SER A 25 -1.08 2.36 -15.54
CA SER A 25 -1.88 1.53 -16.44
C SER A 25 -1.53 1.71 -17.92
N PRO A 26 -1.42 0.63 -18.72
CA PRO A 26 -1.18 0.71 -20.16
C PRO A 26 -2.33 1.38 -20.94
N TYR A 27 -3.48 1.62 -20.30
CA TYR A 27 -4.63 2.32 -20.88
C TYR A 27 -4.63 3.83 -20.62
N THR A 28 -3.61 4.33 -19.93
CA THR A 28 -3.41 5.74 -19.63
C THR A 28 -2.06 6.24 -20.15
N ASP A 29 -1.90 7.56 -20.21
CA ASP A 29 -0.63 8.21 -20.54
C ASP A 29 -0.50 9.53 -19.75
N PRO A 30 -0.16 9.45 -18.45
CA PRO A 30 0.03 10.63 -17.60
C PRO A 30 1.04 11.64 -18.17
N ARG A 31 2.05 11.17 -18.92
CA ARG A 31 3.07 12.04 -19.55
C ARG A 31 2.47 12.93 -20.64
N ASN A 32 1.38 12.49 -21.27
CA ASN A 32 0.65 13.25 -22.29
C ASN A 32 -0.72 13.76 -21.79
N GLY A 33 -0.97 13.67 -20.48
CA GLY A 33 -2.19 14.20 -19.85
C GLY A 33 -3.44 13.33 -20.00
N LYS A 34 -3.31 12.06 -20.42
CA LYS A 34 -4.40 11.08 -20.41
C LYS A 34 -4.36 10.30 -19.09
N PHE A 35 -5.23 10.66 -18.16
CA PHE A 35 -5.29 10.01 -16.83
C PHE A 35 -6.41 8.99 -16.70
N GLU A 36 -7.29 8.86 -17.69
CA GLU A 36 -8.41 7.91 -17.65
C GLU A 36 -8.49 7.19 -19.00
N SER A 37 -8.86 5.91 -18.99
CA SER A 37 -9.09 5.13 -20.20
C SER A 37 -10.30 5.66 -20.97
N ASP A 38 -10.31 5.47 -22.28
CA ASP A 38 -11.50 5.75 -23.10
C ASP A 38 -12.49 4.57 -23.02
N GLU A 39 -11.94 3.39 -22.76
CA GLU A 39 -12.61 2.11 -22.65
C GLU A 39 -13.18 1.92 -21.23
N VAL A 40 -14.31 1.21 -21.17
CA VAL A 40 -14.90 0.71 -19.93
C VAL A 40 -14.58 -0.78 -19.86
N PHE A 41 -14.06 -1.23 -18.74
CA PHE A 41 -13.68 -2.62 -18.51
C PHE A 41 -14.63 -3.31 -17.54
N GLU A 42 -14.73 -4.62 -17.66
CA GLU A 42 -15.36 -5.52 -16.70
C GLU A 42 -14.30 -6.45 -16.10
N VAL A 43 -14.18 -6.43 -14.77
CA VAL A 43 -13.07 -7.06 -14.03
C VAL A 43 -13.63 -7.83 -12.85
N THR A 44 -13.20 -9.08 -12.69
CA THR A 44 -13.53 -9.89 -11.51
C THR A 44 -12.39 -9.84 -10.51
N GLY A 45 -12.70 -9.78 -9.22
CA GLY A 45 -11.71 -9.89 -8.16
C GLY A 45 -12.32 -10.14 -6.77
N VAL A 46 -11.47 -10.49 -5.83
CA VAL A 46 -11.84 -10.79 -4.43
C VAL A 46 -11.52 -9.60 -3.56
N VAL A 47 -12.50 -9.14 -2.77
CA VAL A 47 -12.33 -8.00 -1.87
C VAL A 47 -11.30 -8.33 -0.78
N THR A 48 -10.18 -7.61 -0.74
CA THR A 48 -9.11 -7.77 0.26
C THR A 48 -9.17 -6.72 1.37
N HIS A 49 -9.70 -5.54 1.08
CA HIS A 49 -9.91 -4.48 2.07
C HIS A 49 -11.10 -3.59 1.68
N VAL A 50 -11.80 -3.07 2.69
CA VAL A 50 -12.94 -2.16 2.49
C VAL A 50 -12.65 -0.83 3.17
N GLN A 51 -12.53 0.22 2.36
CA GLN A 51 -12.27 1.59 2.82
C GLN A 51 -13.59 2.34 2.99
N THR A 52 -14.13 2.34 4.21
CA THR A 52 -15.47 2.91 4.49
C THR A 52 -15.50 4.42 4.74
N SER A 53 -14.34 5.04 4.94
CA SER A 53 -14.21 6.48 5.21
C SER A 53 -13.09 7.08 4.38
N SER A 54 -13.26 8.29 3.87
CA SER A 54 -12.16 8.97 3.20
C SER A 54 -11.14 9.48 4.22
N LEU A 55 -9.85 9.35 3.90
CA LEU A 55 -8.75 9.92 4.66
C LEU A 55 -8.05 10.96 3.79
N GLY A 56 -8.34 12.24 4.05
CA GLY A 56 -7.85 13.32 3.20
C GLY A 56 -8.51 13.32 1.82
N GLY A 57 -7.82 13.88 0.83
CA GLY A 57 -8.28 13.91 -0.57
C GLY A 57 -7.67 12.79 -1.43
N ASP A 58 -6.71 12.06 -0.88
CA ASP A 58 -5.90 11.05 -1.57
C ASP A 58 -6.45 9.64 -1.40
N LEU A 59 -6.96 9.28 -0.21
CA LEU A 59 -7.63 8.00 0.01
C LEU A 59 -9.14 8.21 0.12
N THR A 60 -9.86 7.97 -0.96
CA THR A 60 -11.33 8.07 -0.97
C THR A 60 -12.00 6.78 -0.49
N THR A 61 -13.29 6.84 -0.20
CA THR A 61 -14.11 5.65 0.07
C THR A 61 -14.09 4.71 -1.14
N GLY A 62 -13.94 3.41 -0.89
CA GLY A 62 -13.78 2.38 -1.92
C GLY A 62 -13.44 1.02 -1.33
N PHE A 63 -12.83 0.15 -2.12
CA PHE A 63 -12.38 -1.18 -1.68
C PHE A 63 -11.27 -1.69 -2.59
N PHE A 64 -10.44 -2.59 -2.07
CA PHE A 64 -9.39 -3.25 -2.82
C PHE A 64 -9.89 -4.62 -3.26
N ILE A 65 -9.62 -4.96 -4.51
CA ILE A 65 -9.83 -6.32 -5.04
C ILE A 65 -8.50 -6.90 -5.49
N GLN A 66 -8.37 -8.21 -5.39
CA GLN A 66 -7.22 -8.95 -5.88
C GLN A 66 -7.68 -10.20 -6.64
N ASP A 67 -6.98 -10.53 -7.71
CA ASP A 67 -7.21 -11.79 -8.42
C ASP A 67 -6.88 -12.96 -7.48
N GLN A 68 -7.73 -13.97 -7.45
CA GLN A 68 -7.58 -15.10 -6.53
C GLN A 68 -6.36 -15.97 -6.87
N HIS A 69 -5.99 -16.03 -8.14
CA HIS A 69 -4.96 -16.91 -8.66
C HIS A 69 -3.72 -16.13 -9.13
N GLY A 70 -3.89 -14.87 -9.50
CA GLY A 70 -2.89 -14.07 -10.18
C GLY A 70 -2.52 -14.65 -11.55
N ASP A 71 -1.56 -14.02 -12.23
CA ASP A 71 -1.00 -14.54 -13.48
C ASP A 71 0.39 -15.18 -13.32
N GLY A 72 0.95 -15.12 -12.11
CA GLY A 72 2.29 -15.62 -11.79
C GLY A 72 3.43 -14.79 -12.38
N ASN A 73 3.15 -13.62 -12.94
CA ASN A 73 4.16 -12.68 -13.39
C ASN A 73 4.55 -11.76 -12.23
N PRO A 74 5.80 -11.81 -11.74
CA PRO A 74 6.22 -10.97 -10.61
C PRO A 74 6.29 -9.48 -10.97
N LYS A 75 6.14 -9.11 -12.25
CA LYS A 75 6.19 -7.73 -12.76
C LYS A 75 4.85 -7.01 -12.78
N THR A 76 3.76 -7.71 -12.55
CA THR A 76 2.40 -7.15 -12.57
C THR A 76 1.78 -7.29 -11.20
N SER A 77 0.97 -6.30 -10.82
CA SER A 77 0.15 -6.41 -9.63
C SER A 77 -1.11 -7.22 -9.90
N ASP A 78 -1.43 -8.14 -8.98
CA ASP A 78 -2.69 -8.89 -8.98
C ASP A 78 -3.82 -8.11 -8.30
N GLY A 79 -3.53 -6.95 -7.72
CA GLY A 79 -4.46 -6.15 -6.92
C GLY A 79 -4.74 -4.78 -7.53
N ILE A 80 -5.92 -4.23 -7.24
CA ILE A 80 -6.29 -2.88 -7.68
C ILE A 80 -7.29 -2.26 -6.70
N PHE A 81 -7.21 -0.94 -6.54
CA PHE A 81 -8.21 -0.19 -5.79
C PHE A 81 -9.42 0.16 -6.67
N VAL A 82 -10.62 0.00 -6.13
CA VAL A 82 -11.88 0.34 -6.76
C VAL A 82 -12.48 1.53 -6.05
N LYS A 83 -12.52 2.66 -6.76
CA LYS A 83 -13.24 3.87 -6.33
C LYS A 83 -14.71 3.69 -6.61
N GLY A 84 -15.50 3.54 -5.55
CA GLY A 84 -16.91 3.21 -5.63
C GLY A 84 -17.56 3.08 -4.25
N SER A 85 -18.86 2.83 -4.22
CA SER A 85 -19.56 2.57 -2.96
C SER A 85 -19.27 1.14 -2.47
N PRO A 86 -18.63 0.95 -1.30
CA PRO A 86 -18.37 -0.40 -0.76
C PRO A 86 -19.57 -0.97 0.02
N ALA A 87 -20.76 -0.37 -0.09
CA ALA A 87 -21.89 -0.72 0.75
C ALA A 87 -22.30 -2.20 0.58
N GLY A 88 -22.24 -2.95 1.69
CA GLY A 88 -22.62 -4.36 1.71
C GLY A 88 -21.57 -5.33 1.17
N LEU A 89 -20.36 -4.85 0.85
CA LEU A 89 -19.21 -5.70 0.55
C LEU A 89 -18.50 -6.10 1.85
N SER A 90 -17.99 -7.33 1.86
CA SER A 90 -17.15 -7.87 2.92
C SER A 90 -15.85 -8.41 2.34
N ILE A 91 -14.78 -8.42 3.15
CA ILE A 91 -13.52 -9.05 2.76
C ILE A 91 -13.76 -10.55 2.50
N GLY A 92 -13.32 -11.00 1.33
CA GLY A 92 -13.51 -12.36 0.81
C GLY A 92 -14.74 -12.53 -0.09
N ASP A 93 -15.49 -11.47 -0.35
CA ASP A 93 -16.52 -11.46 -1.39
C ASP A 93 -15.86 -11.38 -2.77
N GLU A 94 -16.34 -12.18 -3.72
CA GLU A 94 -16.00 -12.01 -5.14
C GLU A 94 -16.99 -11.05 -5.80
N VAL A 95 -16.43 -10.10 -6.55
CA VAL A 95 -17.19 -9.06 -7.23
C VAL A 95 -16.77 -8.95 -8.69
N VAL A 96 -17.72 -8.55 -9.53
CA VAL A 96 -17.49 -8.06 -10.88
C VAL A 96 -17.66 -6.54 -10.85
N VAL A 97 -16.63 -5.82 -11.25
CA VAL A 97 -16.59 -4.36 -11.28
C VAL A 97 -16.56 -3.92 -12.74
N THR A 98 -17.47 -3.02 -13.10
CA THR A 98 -17.47 -2.36 -14.40
C THR A 98 -17.07 -0.90 -14.21
N GLY A 99 -16.10 -0.40 -14.98
CA GLY A 99 -15.60 0.98 -14.85
C GLY A 99 -14.45 1.30 -15.78
N THR A 100 -14.05 2.57 -15.81
CA THR A 100 -12.83 3.03 -16.48
C THR A 100 -11.61 2.82 -15.57
N VAL A 101 -10.42 2.71 -16.15
CA VAL A 101 -9.17 2.76 -15.40
C VAL A 101 -8.68 4.19 -15.33
N LEU A 102 -8.24 4.61 -14.15
CA LEU A 102 -7.87 5.97 -13.81
C LEU A 102 -6.55 5.99 -13.06
N GLU A 103 -5.66 6.88 -13.48
CA GLU A 103 -4.48 7.32 -12.74
C GLU A 103 -4.83 8.54 -11.88
N HIS A 104 -4.90 8.35 -10.57
CA HIS A 104 -5.16 9.44 -9.64
C HIS A 104 -3.93 9.74 -8.80
N TYR A 105 -3.16 10.74 -9.24
CA TYR A 105 -1.84 11.06 -8.66
C TYR A 105 -0.87 9.88 -8.73
N TYR A 106 -0.82 9.18 -9.86
CA TYR A 106 0.01 7.97 -10.10
C TYR A 106 -0.40 6.76 -9.25
N TRP A 107 -1.66 6.71 -8.82
CA TRP A 107 -2.26 5.51 -8.25
C TRP A 107 -3.25 4.94 -9.27
N THR A 108 -2.98 3.72 -9.75
CA THR A 108 -3.87 2.99 -10.65
C THR A 108 -5.11 2.51 -9.90
N GLN A 109 -6.28 2.94 -10.34
CA GLN A 109 -7.56 2.54 -9.75
C GLN A 109 -8.66 2.38 -10.80
N ILE A 110 -9.71 1.63 -10.44
CA ILE A 110 -10.94 1.56 -11.23
C ILE A 110 -11.91 2.62 -10.74
N ASN A 111 -12.35 3.50 -11.64
CA ASN A 111 -13.47 4.40 -11.41
C ASN A 111 -14.78 3.67 -11.74
N SER A 112 -15.40 3.06 -10.72
CA SER A 112 -16.52 2.13 -10.92
C SER A 112 -17.82 2.83 -11.32
N VAL A 113 -18.52 2.23 -12.29
CA VAL A 113 -19.90 2.59 -12.66
C VAL A 113 -20.91 1.52 -12.24
N ASN A 114 -20.48 0.26 -12.13
CA ASN A 114 -21.28 -0.85 -11.63
C ASN A 114 -20.42 -1.79 -10.78
N ILE A 115 -21.01 -2.34 -9.71
CA ILE A 115 -20.38 -3.31 -8.82
C ILE A 115 -21.42 -4.40 -8.56
N GLU A 116 -21.13 -5.62 -9.00
CA GLU A 116 -21.97 -6.79 -8.82
C GLU A 116 -21.26 -7.81 -7.93
N ARG A 117 -21.97 -8.38 -6.96
CA ARG A 117 -21.47 -9.53 -6.17
C ARG A 117 -21.85 -10.80 -6.90
N THR A 118 -20.90 -11.71 -7.10
CA THR A 118 -21.18 -13.01 -7.75
C THR A 118 -21.94 -13.95 -6.82
N GLY A 119 -21.93 -13.67 -5.52
CA GLY A 119 -22.48 -14.53 -4.47
C GLY A 119 -21.45 -15.51 -3.89
N VAL A 120 -20.26 -15.61 -4.49
CA VAL A 120 -19.13 -16.34 -3.90
C VAL A 120 -18.53 -15.49 -2.78
N THR A 121 -18.38 -16.09 -1.60
CA THR A 121 -17.92 -15.40 -0.38
C THR A 121 -16.98 -16.28 0.43
N GLY A 122 -16.27 -15.68 1.38
CA GLY A 122 -15.35 -16.40 2.27
C GLY A 122 -14.06 -16.84 1.60
N ILE A 123 -13.70 -16.26 0.45
CA ILE A 123 -12.40 -16.49 -0.19
C ILE A 123 -11.32 -15.82 0.67
N ASP A 124 -10.29 -16.58 1.03
CA ASP A 124 -9.14 -16.07 1.76
C ASP A 124 -7.97 -15.84 0.81
N ILE A 125 -7.57 -14.57 0.67
CA ILE A 125 -6.36 -14.18 -0.07
C ILE A 125 -5.21 -14.10 0.93
N ALA A 126 -4.16 -14.88 0.69
CA ALA A 126 -2.94 -14.81 1.50
C ALA A 126 -2.13 -13.56 1.12
N PRO A 127 -1.51 -12.85 2.08
CA PRO A 127 -0.71 -11.68 1.76
C PRO A 127 0.58 -12.05 1.03
N THR A 128 0.86 -11.36 -0.07
CA THR A 128 2.08 -11.52 -0.86
C THR A 128 3.24 -10.78 -0.20
N THR A 129 4.37 -11.45 0.04
CA THR A 129 5.55 -10.75 0.57
C THR A 129 6.16 -9.85 -0.49
N ILE A 130 6.43 -8.60 -0.15
CA ILE A 130 7.17 -7.68 -1.02
C ILE A 130 8.63 -8.14 -1.07
N GLU A 131 9.10 -8.48 -2.26
CA GLU A 131 10.48 -8.89 -2.52
C GLU A 131 11.05 -8.04 -3.69
N PRO A 132 12.16 -7.32 -3.49
CA PRO A 132 12.85 -6.60 -4.57
C PRO A 132 13.36 -7.55 -5.66
N MET A 133 13.37 -7.09 -6.90
CA MET A 133 14.00 -7.79 -8.02
C MET A 133 15.25 -7.05 -8.48
N ASP A 134 16.27 -7.79 -8.95
CA ASP A 134 17.49 -7.20 -9.53
C ASP A 134 17.21 -6.30 -10.75
N SER A 135 16.05 -6.47 -11.39
CA SER A 135 15.59 -5.64 -12.51
C SER A 135 14.89 -4.35 -12.09
N ASP A 136 14.56 -4.17 -10.81
CA ASP A 136 13.92 -2.94 -10.32
C ASP A 136 14.97 -1.82 -10.25
N GLU A 137 14.72 -0.69 -10.92
CA GLU A 137 15.67 0.44 -10.93
C GLU A 137 15.78 1.13 -9.56
N THR A 138 14.66 1.17 -8.84
CA THR A 138 14.53 1.75 -7.49
C THR A 138 13.57 0.89 -6.67
N PHE A 139 13.52 1.11 -5.36
CA PHE A 139 12.54 0.40 -4.52
C PHE A 139 11.10 0.86 -4.78
N GLU A 140 10.88 2.06 -5.33
CA GLU A 140 9.57 2.46 -5.85
C GLU A 140 9.09 1.51 -6.96
N HIS A 141 9.97 1.11 -7.90
CA HIS A 141 9.62 0.10 -8.90
C HIS A 141 9.28 -1.25 -8.27
N THR A 142 9.95 -1.62 -7.17
CA THR A 142 9.56 -2.81 -6.39
C THR A 142 8.12 -2.66 -5.87
N LEU A 143 7.78 -1.52 -5.27
CA LEU A 143 6.47 -1.28 -4.66
C LEU A 143 5.35 -1.18 -5.71
N GLU A 144 5.62 -0.63 -6.89
CA GLU A 144 4.67 -0.54 -8.00
C GLU A 144 4.10 -1.91 -8.39
N ARG A 145 4.96 -2.92 -8.48
CA ARG A 145 4.57 -4.30 -8.83
C ARG A 145 3.58 -4.91 -7.83
N TYR A 146 3.42 -4.33 -6.64
CA TYR A 146 2.48 -4.77 -5.62
C TYR A 146 1.36 -3.76 -5.35
N GLU A 147 1.24 -2.69 -6.14
CA GLU A 147 0.22 -1.65 -5.93
C GLU A 147 -1.19 -2.25 -5.91
N GLY A 148 -1.98 -1.95 -4.88
CA GLY A 148 -3.35 -2.46 -4.74
C GLY A 148 -3.45 -3.87 -4.14
N MET A 149 -2.34 -4.61 -3.99
CA MET A 149 -2.35 -5.96 -3.41
C MET A 149 -2.45 -5.93 -1.88
N LEU A 150 -2.96 -7.04 -1.33
CA LEU A 150 -2.74 -7.41 0.06
C LEU A 150 -1.29 -7.92 0.21
N VAL A 151 -0.45 -7.11 0.85
CA VAL A 151 0.99 -7.32 0.96
C VAL A 151 1.43 -7.61 2.39
N ARG A 152 2.59 -8.24 2.50
CA ARG A 152 3.34 -8.39 3.75
C ARG A 152 4.75 -7.80 3.60
N VAL A 153 5.09 -6.93 4.54
CA VAL A 153 6.44 -6.36 4.71
C VAL A 153 7.09 -7.09 5.88
N ASN A 154 8.19 -7.80 5.65
CA ASN A 154 8.85 -8.59 6.70
C ASN A 154 10.39 -8.56 6.57
N ASP A 155 11.06 -9.50 7.23
CA ASP A 155 12.52 -9.64 7.20
C ASP A 155 13.11 -9.84 5.80
N LYS A 156 12.36 -10.40 4.86
CA LYS A 156 12.79 -10.53 3.45
C LYS A 156 12.73 -9.23 2.68
N THR A 157 11.82 -8.33 3.03
CA THR A 157 11.70 -7.02 2.40
C THR A 157 12.82 -6.07 2.84
N ASP A 158 13.59 -6.41 3.89
CA ASP A 158 14.69 -5.63 4.46
C ASP A 158 14.35 -4.14 4.73
N MET A 159 13.25 -3.94 5.45
CA MET A 159 12.77 -2.60 5.80
C MET A 159 13.15 -2.22 7.23
N HIS A 160 13.68 -0.99 7.37
CA HIS A 160 14.16 -0.42 8.64
C HIS A 160 13.30 0.77 9.03
N VAL A 161 12.88 0.85 10.29
CA VAL A 161 12.16 2.03 10.80
C VAL A 161 13.08 3.26 10.71
N THR A 162 12.72 4.23 9.86
CA THR A 162 13.49 5.46 9.71
C THR A 162 12.82 6.68 10.36
N ARG A 163 11.50 6.64 10.51
CA ARG A 163 10.73 7.59 11.30
C ARG A 163 9.75 6.81 12.15
N THR A 164 9.82 7.00 13.46
CA THR A 164 8.87 6.39 14.39
C THR A 164 7.47 6.93 14.16
N PHE A 165 6.47 6.30 14.77
CA PHE A 165 5.08 6.75 14.66
C PHE A 165 4.91 8.20 15.13
N GLY A 166 4.29 9.03 14.29
CA GLY A 166 4.05 10.43 14.59
C GLY A 166 3.11 11.09 13.60
N PHE A 167 2.70 12.32 13.93
CA PHE A 167 1.80 13.10 13.09
C PHE A 167 2.54 13.68 11.88
N ASP A 168 2.00 13.41 10.69
CA ASP A 168 2.47 13.88 9.41
C ASP A 168 1.63 15.08 8.96
N TYR A 169 2.28 16.24 8.85
CA TYR A 169 1.59 17.49 8.49
C TYR A 169 1.21 17.57 7.01
N SER A 170 1.87 16.78 6.14
CA SER A 170 1.57 16.78 4.70
C SER A 170 0.27 16.07 4.41
N SER A 171 0.08 14.88 5.00
CA SER A 171 -1.15 14.08 4.83
C SER A 171 -2.19 14.32 5.92
N TYR A 172 -1.82 15.00 7.01
CA TYR A 172 -2.64 15.19 8.21
C TYR A 172 -3.05 13.86 8.88
N ARG A 173 -2.14 12.87 8.87
CA ARG A 173 -2.33 11.51 9.40
C ARG A 173 -1.20 11.10 10.33
N ASN A 174 -1.45 10.13 11.20
CA ASN A 174 -0.40 9.51 11.98
C ASN A 174 0.17 8.31 11.21
N ASN A 175 1.48 8.30 11.00
CA ASN A 175 2.16 7.23 10.27
C ASN A 175 3.54 6.94 10.87
N MET A 176 4.06 5.76 10.54
CA MET A 176 5.46 5.36 10.68
C MET A 176 6.08 5.31 9.29
N VAL A 177 7.39 5.50 9.17
CA VAL A 177 8.09 5.36 7.89
C VAL A 177 9.18 4.32 8.00
N LEU A 178 9.14 3.38 7.05
CA LEU A 178 10.18 2.40 6.82
C LEU A 178 11.05 2.84 5.65
N SER A 179 12.30 2.36 5.61
CA SER A 179 13.25 2.58 4.52
C SER A 179 13.95 1.28 4.18
N HIS A 180 14.10 1.00 2.88
CA HIS A 180 14.73 -0.22 2.38
C HIS A 180 16.25 -0.21 2.60
N ASN A 181 16.81 -1.38 2.97
CA ASN A 181 18.23 -1.67 3.27
C ASN A 181 18.85 -0.96 4.47
N SER A 182 18.42 0.26 4.79
CA SER A 182 18.97 1.06 5.89
C SER A 182 18.02 2.18 6.30
N VAL A 183 18.27 2.78 7.46
CA VAL A 183 17.60 4.03 7.87
C VAL A 183 17.98 5.19 6.93
N ASN A 184 17.05 6.13 6.71
CA ASN A 184 17.34 7.40 6.05
C ASN A 184 18.15 8.29 6.97
N TYR A 185 19.37 8.62 6.52
CA TYR A 185 20.18 9.65 7.13
C TYR A 185 19.76 11.01 6.62
N HIS A 186 19.80 12.02 7.48
CA HIS A 186 19.63 13.40 7.03
C HIS A 186 20.64 13.69 5.89
N PRO A 187 20.26 14.37 4.79
CA PRO A 187 21.14 14.56 3.63
C PRO A 187 22.50 15.17 3.97
N ASN A 188 22.53 16.06 4.96
CA ASN A 188 23.73 16.74 5.45
C ASN A 188 24.49 16.00 6.56
N GLN A 189 24.10 14.78 6.90
CA GLN A 189 24.78 13.98 7.93
C GLN A 189 26.21 13.60 7.49
N PHE A 190 26.37 13.30 6.20
CA PHE A 190 27.64 12.90 5.59
C PHE A 190 28.07 13.80 4.42
N ASN A 191 27.22 14.76 4.04
CA ASN A 191 27.46 15.67 2.92
C ASN A 191 27.39 17.12 3.38
N VAL A 192 28.16 18.00 2.73
CA VAL A 192 28.05 19.44 2.98
C VAL A 192 26.70 19.94 2.41
N PRO A 193 25.98 20.83 3.13
CA PRO A 193 24.71 21.37 2.62
C PRO A 193 24.83 21.97 1.22
N LEU A 194 23.78 21.80 0.41
CA LEU A 194 23.64 22.31 -0.97
C LEU A 194 24.63 21.73 -2.00
N THR A 195 25.35 20.66 -1.65
CA THR A 195 26.17 19.92 -2.63
C THR A 195 25.34 18.91 -3.41
N ASP A 196 25.80 18.53 -4.60
CA ASP A 196 25.17 17.48 -5.42
C ASP A 196 25.04 16.15 -4.66
N ALA A 197 25.99 15.84 -3.78
CA ALA A 197 25.95 14.64 -2.94
C ALA A 197 24.82 14.70 -1.88
N ALA A 198 24.58 15.88 -1.29
CA ALA A 198 23.44 16.06 -0.39
C ALA A 198 22.10 15.94 -1.15
N VAL A 199 21.99 16.52 -2.35
CA VAL A 199 20.81 16.39 -3.21
C VAL A 199 20.58 14.92 -3.62
N ALA A 200 21.64 14.19 -3.96
CA ALA A 200 21.55 12.77 -4.31
C ALA A 200 21.12 11.91 -3.11
N GLN A 201 21.61 12.20 -1.90
CA GLN A 201 21.18 11.50 -0.69
C GLN A 201 19.69 11.77 -0.39
N ASP A 202 19.21 12.99 -0.59
CA ASP A 202 17.80 13.34 -0.42
C ASP A 202 16.91 12.57 -1.41
N LYS A 203 17.30 12.53 -2.69
CA LYS A 203 16.60 11.74 -3.72
C LYS A 203 16.59 10.25 -3.37
N SER A 204 17.74 9.69 -3.00
CA SER A 204 17.84 8.27 -2.61
C SER A 204 17.01 7.94 -1.38
N ASN A 205 16.92 8.86 -0.41
CA ASN A 205 16.04 8.68 0.75
C ASN A 205 14.57 8.66 0.35
N ALA A 206 14.16 9.45 -0.64
CA ALA A 206 12.78 9.45 -1.14
C ALA A 206 12.43 8.11 -1.80
N GLU A 207 13.28 7.65 -2.72
CA GLU A 207 13.07 6.46 -3.58
C GLU A 207 13.01 5.10 -2.86
N ARG A 208 13.15 5.08 -1.53
CA ARG A 208 13.25 3.85 -0.73
C ARG A 208 12.35 3.79 0.49
N ARG A 209 11.41 4.73 0.61
CA ARG A 209 10.49 4.80 1.75
C ARG A 209 9.22 4.00 1.51
N LEU A 210 8.65 3.54 2.62
CA LEU A 210 7.28 3.04 2.70
C LEU A 210 6.62 3.65 3.93
N PHE A 211 5.49 4.33 3.73
CA PHE A 211 4.69 4.88 4.81
C PHE A 211 3.75 3.80 5.33
N VAL A 212 3.67 3.66 6.65
CA VAL A 212 2.85 2.66 7.32
C VAL A 212 1.81 3.38 8.17
N GLU A 213 0.53 3.19 7.84
CA GLU A 213 -0.56 3.90 8.50
C GLU A 213 -1.83 3.05 8.65
N SER A 214 -2.78 3.59 9.43
CA SER A 214 -4.10 2.96 9.60
C SER A 214 -5.06 3.41 8.50
N PRO A 215 -5.96 2.52 8.04
CA PRO A 215 -6.98 2.85 7.02
C PRO A 215 -8.11 3.74 7.57
N PHE A 216 -8.01 4.21 8.81
CA PHE A 216 -8.92 5.16 9.42
C PHE A 216 -8.16 6.12 10.32
N LYS A 217 -8.82 7.22 10.70
CA LYS A 217 -8.26 8.20 11.62
C LYS A 217 -8.15 7.59 13.02
N ALA A 218 -6.92 7.45 13.52
CA ALA A 218 -6.64 7.03 14.89
C ALA A 218 -6.78 8.20 15.89
N ALA A 219 -7.04 7.88 17.16
CA ALA A 219 -6.95 8.84 18.24
C ALA A 219 -5.48 9.14 18.61
N ASP A 220 -5.25 10.27 19.27
CA ASP A 220 -3.90 10.67 19.68
C ASP A 220 -3.25 9.62 20.59
N GLY A 221 -2.00 9.25 20.28
CA GLY A 221 -1.25 8.23 21.02
C GLY A 221 -1.68 6.78 20.78
N VAL A 222 -2.69 6.54 19.94
CA VAL A 222 -3.14 5.19 19.58
C VAL A 222 -2.48 4.75 18.28
N VAL A 223 -1.88 3.55 18.29
CA VAL A 223 -1.36 2.87 17.10
C VAL A 223 -2.30 1.68 16.81
N PRO A 224 -3.33 1.82 15.95
CA PRO A 224 -4.39 0.81 15.86
C PRO A 224 -3.89 -0.59 15.46
N TRP A 225 -2.83 -0.63 14.66
CA TRP A 225 -2.20 -1.85 14.16
C TRP A 225 -1.12 -2.41 15.09
N TYR A 226 -0.84 -1.76 16.23
CA TYR A 226 0.04 -2.28 17.28
C TYR A 226 -0.60 -2.06 18.66
N PRO A 227 -1.60 -2.89 19.05
CA PRO A 227 -2.39 -2.69 20.26
C PRO A 227 -1.58 -2.71 21.57
N GLU A 228 -0.47 -3.44 21.62
CA GLU A 228 0.42 -3.53 22.78
C GLU A 228 1.41 -2.35 22.86
N PHE A 229 1.40 -1.44 21.87
CA PHE A 229 2.31 -0.30 21.83
C PHE A 229 2.28 0.48 23.15
N ALA A 230 3.47 0.76 23.68
CA ALA A 230 3.67 1.50 24.93
C ALA A 230 3.03 0.90 26.19
N GLN A 231 2.61 -0.38 26.17
CA GLN A 231 2.05 -1.03 27.34
C GLN A 231 3.10 -1.19 28.44
N ASP A 232 2.81 -0.70 29.65
CA ASP A 232 3.69 -0.82 30.81
C ASP A 232 3.91 -2.31 31.17
N ASN A 233 5.16 -2.70 31.35
CA ASN A 233 5.57 -4.06 31.71
C ASN A 233 5.61 -4.29 33.24
N GLY A 234 5.10 -3.36 34.04
CA GLY A 234 5.08 -3.39 35.51
C GLY A 234 6.30 -2.74 36.17
N THR A 235 7.19 -2.11 35.40
CA THR A 235 8.40 -1.44 35.90
C THR A 235 8.40 0.08 35.65
N GLY A 236 7.33 0.63 35.09
CA GLY A 236 7.31 2.01 34.59
C GLY A 236 8.01 2.15 33.23
N THR A 237 8.22 1.04 32.52
CA THR A 237 8.79 0.96 31.18
C THR A 237 7.91 0.06 30.31
N THR A 238 8.17 -0.03 29.00
CA THR A 238 7.47 -0.95 28.10
C THR A 238 8.50 -1.86 27.42
N ASN A 239 8.06 -2.96 26.80
CA ASN A 239 8.88 -3.69 25.83
C ASN A 239 8.44 -3.41 24.38
N ASP A 240 7.36 -2.66 24.21
CA ASP A 240 6.61 -2.50 22.97
C ASP A 240 6.85 -1.11 22.39
N TYR A 241 8.14 -0.84 22.10
CA TYR A 241 8.60 0.40 21.49
C TYR A 241 8.76 0.26 19.98
N ILE A 242 8.53 1.36 19.26
CA ILE A 242 8.98 1.54 17.88
C ILE A 242 10.28 2.36 17.92
N ARG A 243 11.40 1.78 17.50
CA ARG A 243 12.72 2.44 17.50
C ARG A 243 13.23 2.63 16.10
N VAL A 244 13.95 3.73 15.87
CA VAL A 244 14.71 3.92 14.62
C VAL A 244 15.74 2.79 14.47
N GLY A 245 15.84 2.24 13.27
CA GLY A 245 16.70 1.09 12.94
C GLY A 245 16.11 -0.28 13.33
N ALA A 246 14.91 -0.34 13.92
CA ALA A 246 14.24 -1.61 14.12
C ALA A 246 13.85 -2.23 12.77
N THR A 247 14.02 -3.55 12.67
CA THR A 247 13.62 -4.35 11.50
C THR A 247 12.40 -5.18 11.84
N LEU A 248 11.68 -5.66 10.83
CA LEU A 248 10.56 -6.57 10.98
C LEU A 248 11.05 -8.02 10.98
N GLY A 249 10.46 -8.90 11.79
CA GLY A 249 10.65 -10.35 11.66
C GLY A 249 9.72 -10.99 10.63
N GLU A 250 9.77 -12.33 10.51
CA GLU A 250 9.09 -13.14 9.48
C GLU A 250 7.59 -12.83 9.27
N GLN A 251 6.85 -12.63 10.37
CA GLN A 251 5.41 -12.33 10.31
C GLN A 251 5.15 -10.91 9.80
N GLY A 252 6.03 -9.97 10.14
CA GLY A 252 6.02 -8.62 9.59
C GLY A 252 4.72 -7.85 9.82
N LEU A 253 4.47 -6.91 8.91
CA LEU A 253 3.26 -6.10 8.82
C LEU A 253 2.45 -6.52 7.59
N THR A 254 1.13 -6.63 7.72
CA THR A 254 0.23 -6.96 6.62
C THR A 254 -0.73 -5.80 6.34
N GLY A 255 -0.80 -5.37 5.08
CA GLY A 255 -1.58 -4.21 4.66
C GLY A 255 -1.98 -4.29 3.20
N VAL A 256 -2.88 -3.42 2.75
CA VAL A 256 -3.03 -3.14 1.32
C VAL A 256 -2.09 -2.00 0.93
N LEU A 257 -1.47 -2.11 -0.23
CA LEU A 257 -0.55 -1.09 -0.73
C LEU A 257 -1.30 -0.11 -1.63
N GLY A 258 -1.10 1.19 -1.42
CA GLY A 258 -1.57 2.24 -2.32
C GLY A 258 -0.52 3.33 -2.48
N TYR A 259 -0.83 4.32 -3.31
CA TYR A 259 0.08 5.42 -3.62
C TYR A 259 -0.58 6.78 -3.36
N SER A 260 0.14 7.70 -2.72
CA SER A 260 -0.34 9.06 -2.46
C SER A 260 0.79 10.04 -2.18
N TYR A 261 0.62 11.32 -2.52
CA TYR A 261 1.60 12.38 -2.24
C TYR A 261 3.03 12.08 -2.69
N SER A 262 3.18 11.38 -3.82
CA SER A 262 4.47 10.94 -4.36
C SER A 262 5.20 9.91 -3.50
N GLU A 263 4.49 9.19 -2.65
CA GLU A 263 5.03 8.13 -1.79
C GLU A 263 4.11 6.89 -1.85
N TYR A 264 4.67 5.72 -1.58
CA TYR A 264 3.87 4.51 -1.35
C TYR A 264 3.43 4.43 0.12
N HIS A 265 2.17 4.07 0.31
CA HIS A 265 1.50 3.95 1.59
C HIS A 265 0.96 2.53 1.76
N SER A 266 1.47 1.81 2.76
CA SER A 266 0.88 0.56 3.24
C SER A 266 -0.16 0.86 4.31
N MET A 267 -1.42 0.64 3.96
CA MET A 267 -2.56 0.74 4.86
C MET A 267 -2.75 -0.61 5.55
N LEU A 268 -2.40 -0.67 6.83
CA LEU A 268 -2.39 -1.94 7.55
C LEU A 268 -3.81 -2.49 7.73
N THR A 269 -4.00 -3.73 7.31
CA THR A 269 -5.29 -4.41 7.46
C THR A 269 -5.42 -4.91 8.89
N MET A 270 -6.54 -4.59 9.53
CA MET A 270 -6.79 -5.00 10.92
C MET A 270 -7.11 -6.51 11.05
N ARG A 271 -7.16 -7.27 9.94
CA ARG A 271 -7.58 -8.68 9.89
C ARG A 271 -6.47 -9.65 10.32
N ARG A 272 -5.20 -9.27 10.16
CA ARG A 272 -4.02 -10.09 10.49
C ARG A 272 -2.94 -9.21 11.11
N ILE A 273 -3.22 -8.70 12.30
CA ILE A 273 -2.19 -8.05 13.12
C ILE A 273 -1.41 -9.16 13.82
N THR A 274 -0.29 -9.58 13.24
CA THR A 274 0.77 -10.21 14.02
C THR A 274 1.55 -9.12 14.73
N LYS A 275 1.86 -9.32 16.02
CA LYS A 275 2.75 -8.43 16.78
C LYS A 275 3.97 -8.14 15.90
N PRO A 276 4.21 -6.88 15.47
CA PRO A 276 5.41 -6.57 14.74
C PRO A 276 6.57 -6.88 15.67
N SER A 277 7.33 -7.93 15.35
CA SER A 277 8.61 -8.13 16.00
C SER A 277 9.51 -7.03 15.45
N LEU A 278 9.74 -6.03 16.29
CA LEU A 278 10.71 -4.96 16.08
C LEU A 278 11.96 -5.21 16.93
N PRO A 279 12.63 -6.38 16.82
CA PRO A 279 13.87 -6.58 17.54
C PRO A 279 14.91 -5.60 16.99
N MET A 280 15.70 -5.02 17.88
CA MET A 280 17.03 -4.61 17.48
C MET A 280 17.83 -5.90 17.30
N LYS A 281 18.36 -6.15 16.10
CA LYS A 281 19.55 -7.00 16.01
C LYS A 281 20.63 -6.20 16.74
N ASP A 282 21.07 -6.68 17.91
CA ASP A 282 22.28 -6.17 18.53
C ASP A 282 23.35 -6.17 17.44
N GLN A 283 23.87 -5.00 17.10
CA GLN A 283 25.09 -4.93 16.29
C GLN A 283 26.14 -5.65 17.11
N GLN A 284 26.42 -6.91 16.76
CA GLN A 284 27.60 -7.59 17.26
C GLN A 284 28.77 -6.68 16.91
N HIS A 285 29.38 -6.13 17.95
CA HIS A 285 30.57 -5.32 17.85
C HIS A 285 31.56 -6.03 16.93
N LEU A 286 31.81 -5.45 15.75
CA LEU A 286 33.01 -5.74 14.98
C LEU A 286 34.18 -5.21 15.81
N SER A 287 34.76 -6.10 16.61
CA SER A 287 36.09 -5.96 17.20
C SER A 287 37.17 -6.29 16.19
#